data_AF-T1BCI9-F1
#
_entry.id   AF-T1BCI9-F1
#
_cell.length_a   1.000
_cell.length_b   1.000
_cell.length_c   1.000
_cell.angle_alpha   90.00
_cell.angle_beta   90.00
_cell.angle_gamma   90.00
#
_symmetry.space_group_name_H-M   'P 1'
#
loop_
_entity.id
_entity.type
_entity.pdbx_description
1 polymer ?
#
loop_
_entity_poly.entity_id
_entity_poly.type
_entity_poly.pdbx_seq_one_letter_code
_entity_poly.pdbx_strand_id
1 'polypeptide(L)'
;MVIGGHRIKYKAVAGTLILKNKKHQPAMSMFYVAYFKRGVNPSNRPITFFYNGGPGSSTIWLHIGAFGPVRVVTAPAPNHTPAAPYRLVGNHYSLLNATDEVFIDAPATGFSRLLPDGKPKNYFGVDQDGHAFADFIVQFLSKFNRWNSPKYLYGESYGTTRNAVLAWILENDKNVDLNGVIM
;
A
#
# COMPACT_ATOMS: atom_id res chain seq x y z
N MET A 1 5.93 -19.32 2.04
CA MET A 1 6.99 -18.84 2.97
C MET A 1 6.76 -19.43 4.36
N VAL A 2 7.69 -19.22 5.30
CA VAL A 2 7.54 -19.60 6.72
C VAL A 2 7.63 -18.33 7.56
N ILE A 3 6.68 -18.10 8.46
CA ILE A 3 6.66 -16.96 9.39
C ILE A 3 6.39 -17.53 10.78
N GLY A 4 7.25 -17.25 11.76
CA GLY A 4 7.11 -17.80 13.12
C GLY A 4 6.97 -19.32 13.16
N GLY A 5 7.71 -20.06 12.33
CA GLY A 5 7.62 -21.52 12.23
C GLY A 5 6.44 -22.07 11.42
N HIS A 6 5.48 -21.23 11.01
CA HIS A 6 4.29 -21.66 10.26
C HIS A 6 4.42 -21.43 8.76
N ARG A 7 4.09 -22.46 7.96
CA ARG A 7 4.05 -22.34 6.50
C ARG A 7 2.84 -21.52 6.06
N ILE A 8 3.10 -20.37 5.42
CA ILE A 8 2.09 -19.51 4.81
C ILE A 8 2.10 -19.69 3.29
N LYS A 9 0.97 -20.14 2.75
CA LYS A 9 0.67 -20.09 1.31
C LYS A 9 -0.03 -18.77 1.01
N TYR A 10 0.41 -18.06 -0.03
CA TYR A 10 -0.16 -16.76 -0.39
C TYR A 10 -0.26 -16.59 -1.91
N LYS A 11 -1.04 -15.59 -2.34
CA LYS A 11 -1.11 -15.10 -3.72
C LYS A 11 -0.49 -13.71 -3.75
N ALA A 12 0.46 -13.48 -4.65
CA ALA A 12 0.97 -12.15 -4.96
C ALA A 12 0.25 -11.59 -6.20
N VAL A 13 -0.07 -10.29 -6.18
CA VAL A 13 -0.67 -9.57 -7.31
C VAL A 13 0.03 -8.22 -7.40
N ALA A 14 0.50 -7.84 -8.57
CA ALA A 14 0.95 -6.48 -8.86
C ALA A 14 0.08 -5.90 -9.97
N GLY A 15 -0.13 -4.59 -9.96
CA GLY A 15 -0.85 -3.90 -11.01
C GLY A 15 -1.11 -2.45 -10.69
N THR A 16 -1.97 -1.82 -11.49
CA THR A 16 -2.39 -0.44 -11.28
C THR A 16 -3.91 -0.35 -11.18
N LEU A 17 -4.39 0.66 -10.43
CA LEU A 17 -5.77 1.13 -10.48
C LEU A 17 -5.81 2.52 -11.11
N ILE A 18 -6.76 2.74 -12.00
CA ILE A 18 -6.89 4.00 -12.74
C ILE A 18 -7.92 4.87 -12.02
N LEU A 19 -7.44 5.94 -11.41
CA LEU A 19 -8.30 6.98 -10.86
C LEU A 19 -8.77 7.90 -11.98
N LYS A 20 -10.02 8.32 -11.89
CA LYS A 20 -10.66 9.18 -12.89
C LYS A 20 -10.83 10.59 -12.35
N ASN A 21 -10.76 11.59 -13.23
CA ASN A 21 -11.10 12.96 -12.87
C ASN A 21 -12.63 13.15 -12.78
N LYS A 22 -13.07 14.37 -12.44
CA LYS A 22 -14.50 14.73 -12.35
C LYS A 22 -15.28 14.59 -13.67
N LYS A 23 -14.59 14.50 -14.81
CA LYS A 23 -15.18 14.22 -16.14
C LYS A 23 -15.16 12.73 -16.50
N HIS A 24 -14.87 11.86 -15.53
CA HIS A 24 -14.71 10.41 -15.69
C HIS A 24 -13.57 9.97 -16.62
N GLN A 25 -12.61 10.84 -16.92
CA GLN A 25 -11.45 10.51 -17.75
C GLN A 25 -10.30 9.93 -16.90
N PRO A 26 -9.52 8.95 -17.39
CA PRO A 26 -8.32 8.44 -16.74
C PRO A 26 -7.32 9.54 -16.40
N ALA A 27 -7.01 9.73 -15.12
CA ALA A 27 -6.22 10.88 -14.67
C ALA A 27 -5.00 10.50 -13.82
N MET A 28 -5.03 9.37 -13.11
CA MET A 28 -3.87 8.85 -12.37
C MET A 28 -3.86 7.33 -12.43
N SER A 29 -2.70 6.74 -12.69
CA SER A 29 -2.45 5.31 -12.55
C SER A 29 -1.69 5.07 -11.25
N MET A 30 -2.34 4.50 -10.24
CA MET A 30 -1.70 4.18 -8.96
C MET A 30 -1.28 2.71 -8.93
N PHE A 31 0.01 2.46 -8.74
CA PHE A 31 0.59 1.12 -8.67
C PHE A 31 0.46 0.51 -7.27
N TYR A 32 0.30 -0.80 -7.22
CA TYR A 32 0.34 -1.56 -5.98
C TYR A 32 0.93 -2.95 -6.17
N VAL A 33 1.42 -3.49 -5.06
CA VAL A 33 1.69 -4.93 -4.88
C VAL A 33 0.90 -5.41 -3.68
N ALA A 34 0.12 -6.47 -3.86
CA ALA A 34 -0.73 -7.06 -2.84
C ALA A 34 -0.40 -8.53 -2.59
N TYR A 35 -0.45 -8.93 -1.33
CA TYR A 35 -0.23 -10.30 -0.87
C TYR A 35 -1.41 -10.79 -0.05
N PHE A 36 -2.03 -11.87 -0.51
CA PHE A 36 -3.21 -12.46 0.13
C PHE A 36 -2.88 -13.84 0.66
N LYS A 37 -3.09 -14.08 1.96
CA LYS A 37 -3.00 -15.42 2.54
C LYS A 37 -4.08 -16.32 1.91
N ARG A 38 -3.72 -17.56 1.57
CA ARG A 38 -4.65 -18.55 1.01
C ARG A 38 -5.31 -19.36 2.12
N GLY A 39 -6.54 -19.84 1.87
CA GLY A 39 -7.26 -20.76 2.76
C GLY A 39 -7.82 -20.09 4.02
N VAL A 40 -8.10 -18.80 3.97
CA VAL A 40 -8.73 -18.03 5.05
C VAL A 40 -9.97 -17.31 4.54
N ASN A 41 -10.97 -17.11 5.39
CA ASN A 41 -12.15 -16.32 5.07
C ASN A 41 -11.77 -14.83 5.00
N PRO A 42 -11.95 -14.14 3.85
CA PRO A 42 -11.65 -12.72 3.72
C PRO A 42 -12.35 -11.81 4.74
N SER A 43 -13.57 -12.15 5.18
CA SER A 43 -14.32 -11.36 6.15
C SER A 43 -13.71 -11.35 7.55
N ASN A 44 -12.94 -12.38 7.90
CA ASN A 44 -12.24 -12.46 9.19
C ASN A 44 -10.74 -12.15 9.04
N ARG A 45 -10.32 -11.74 7.84
CA ARG A 45 -8.92 -11.52 7.49
C ARG A 45 -8.66 -10.02 7.36
N PRO A 46 -7.88 -9.41 8.27
CA PRO A 46 -7.47 -8.03 8.12
C PRO A 46 -6.78 -7.78 6.77
N ILE A 47 -6.97 -6.57 6.26
CA ILE A 47 -6.22 -6.03 5.13
C ILE A 47 -5.60 -4.70 5.56
N THR A 48 -4.29 -4.57 5.33
CA THR A 48 -3.53 -3.38 5.70
C THR A 48 -2.97 -2.71 4.46
N PHE A 49 -3.25 -1.41 4.33
CA PHE A 49 -2.75 -0.57 3.25
C PHE A 49 -1.50 0.17 3.73
N PHE A 50 -0.36 -0.16 3.13
CA PHE A 50 0.95 0.37 3.45
C PHE A 50 1.36 1.43 2.45
N TYR A 51 1.95 2.51 2.95
CA TYR A 51 2.56 3.53 2.10
C TYR A 51 3.66 4.32 2.81
N ASN A 52 4.71 4.64 2.06
CA ASN A 52 5.80 5.47 2.55
C ASN A 52 5.45 6.97 2.54
N GLY A 53 6.26 7.73 3.27
CA GLY A 53 6.22 9.19 3.33
C GLY A 53 7.10 9.89 2.29
N GLY A 54 7.94 10.83 2.75
CA GLY A 54 8.76 11.73 1.93
C GLY A 54 8.41 13.21 2.18
N PRO A 55 7.34 13.77 1.58
CA PRO A 55 6.48 13.19 0.53
C PRO A 55 7.24 12.87 -0.77
N GLY A 56 6.74 11.92 -1.55
CA GLY A 56 7.32 11.55 -2.86
C GLY A 56 8.13 10.24 -2.88
N SER A 57 8.20 9.50 -1.77
CA SER A 57 8.89 8.22 -1.74
C SER A 57 8.03 7.09 -2.33
N SER A 58 8.67 6.13 -3.01
CA SER A 58 8.02 4.86 -3.34
C SER A 58 7.81 4.03 -2.08
N THR A 59 6.80 3.18 -2.09
CA THR A 59 6.50 2.25 -0.99
C THR A 59 7.45 1.05 -0.94
N ILE A 60 8.51 1.05 -1.78
CA ILE A 60 9.53 0.02 -1.82
C ILE A 60 10.20 -0.23 -0.45
N TRP A 61 10.34 0.80 0.38
CA TRP A 61 10.99 0.66 1.70
C TRP A 61 10.15 -0.19 2.65
N LEU A 62 8.84 0.07 2.74
CA LEU A 62 7.96 -0.80 3.51
C LEU A 62 7.77 -2.16 2.83
N HIS A 63 7.80 -2.22 1.51
CA HIS A 63 7.55 -3.44 0.74
C HIS A 63 8.70 -4.45 0.81
N ILE A 64 9.88 -4.13 0.28
CA ILE A 64 11.03 -5.05 0.24
C ILE A 64 12.12 -4.70 1.27
N GLY A 65 11.96 -3.61 2.01
CA GLY A 65 12.84 -3.24 3.13
C GLY A 65 12.30 -3.67 4.50
N ALA A 66 10.98 -3.81 4.67
CA ALA A 66 10.37 -4.09 5.97
C ALA A 66 9.40 -5.29 5.98
N PHE A 67 8.19 -5.16 5.45
CA PHE A 67 7.06 -6.03 5.78
C PHE A 67 6.68 -7.05 4.71
N GLY A 68 7.02 -6.82 3.44
CA GLY A 68 6.65 -7.75 2.38
C GLY A 68 7.28 -9.14 2.55
N PRO A 69 6.75 -10.18 1.90
CA PRO A 69 7.14 -11.57 2.12
C PRO A 69 8.55 -11.91 1.60
N VAL A 70 9.15 -11.00 0.82
CA VAL A 70 10.52 -11.07 0.32
C VAL A 70 11.18 -9.73 0.62
N ARG A 71 12.40 -9.76 1.14
CA ARG A 71 13.18 -8.55 1.44
C ARG A 71 14.54 -8.57 0.78
N VAL A 72 15.09 -7.38 0.54
CA VAL A 72 16.49 -7.22 0.16
C VAL A 72 17.40 -7.35 1.37
N VAL A 73 18.57 -7.95 1.18
CA VAL A 73 19.62 -7.97 2.21
C VAL A 73 20.50 -6.75 2.02
N THR A 74 20.47 -5.85 3.01
CA THR A 74 21.36 -4.70 3.08
C THR A 74 22.53 -4.98 4.00
N ALA A 75 23.63 -4.26 3.78
CA ALA A 75 24.71 -4.19 4.76
C ALA A 75 24.17 -3.53 6.06
N PRO A 76 24.66 -3.96 7.23
CA PRO A 76 24.31 -3.30 8.48
C PRO A 76 24.86 -1.88 8.48
N ALA A 77 24.10 -0.93 9.03
CA ALA A 77 24.59 0.43 9.23
C ALA A 77 25.88 0.41 10.08
N PRO A 78 26.88 1.26 9.77
CA PRO A 78 26.87 2.34 8.77
C PRO A 78 27.35 1.92 7.36
N ASN A 79 27.57 0.62 7.12
CA ASN A 79 28.20 0.16 5.88
C ASN A 79 27.24 0.29 4.68
N HIS A 80 27.78 0.76 3.56
CA HIS A 80 27.05 0.86 2.31
C HIS A 80 26.81 -0.52 1.70
N THR A 81 25.59 -0.78 1.21
CA THR A 81 25.28 -2.02 0.49
C THR A 81 25.92 -1.97 -0.89
N PRO A 82 26.80 -2.90 -1.28
CA PRO A 82 27.45 -2.90 -2.59
C PRO A 82 26.46 -2.88 -3.75
N ALA A 83 26.92 -2.48 -4.94
CA ALA A 83 26.12 -2.50 -6.16
C ALA A 83 25.62 -3.93 -6.49
N ALA A 84 24.65 -4.00 -7.41
CA ALA A 84 24.04 -5.25 -7.88
C ALA A 84 25.10 -6.31 -8.28
N PRO A 85 24.81 -7.61 -8.10
CA PRO A 85 23.49 -8.22 -7.83
C PRO A 85 23.06 -8.17 -6.36
N TYR A 86 21.85 -7.64 -6.11
CA TYR A 86 21.27 -7.60 -4.76
C TYR A 86 20.66 -8.96 -4.38
N ARG A 87 20.89 -9.40 -3.14
CA ARG A 87 20.35 -10.67 -2.64
C ARG A 87 18.95 -10.48 -2.07
N LEU A 88 17.99 -11.25 -2.58
CA LEU A 88 16.63 -11.34 -2.05
C LEU A 88 16.47 -12.58 -1.18
N VAL A 89 15.82 -12.44 -0.03
CA VAL A 89 15.54 -13.54 0.90
C VAL A 89 14.08 -13.52 1.34
N GLY A 90 13.55 -14.69 1.72
CA GLY A 90 12.24 -14.77 2.36
C GLY A 90 12.23 -13.96 3.66
N ASN A 91 11.16 -13.21 3.89
CA ASN A 91 11.03 -12.36 5.07
C ASN A 91 10.23 -13.07 6.17
N HIS A 92 10.93 -13.64 7.14
CA HIS A 92 10.30 -14.29 8.29
C HIS A 92 9.61 -13.31 9.26
N TYR A 93 9.78 -12.00 9.05
CA TYR A 93 9.17 -10.91 9.83
C TYR A 93 7.99 -10.24 9.11
N SER A 94 7.58 -10.76 7.96
CA SER A 94 6.41 -10.24 7.24
C SER A 94 5.15 -10.32 8.12
N LEU A 95 4.24 -9.37 7.93
CA LEU A 95 2.96 -9.31 8.62
C LEU A 95 1.90 -10.21 7.96
N LEU A 96 2.28 -10.96 6.92
CA LEU A 96 1.38 -11.84 6.18
C LEU A 96 0.83 -13.03 7.00
N ASN A 97 1.34 -13.29 8.21
CA ASN A 97 0.66 -14.17 9.16
C ASN A 97 -0.59 -13.49 9.77
N ALA A 98 -0.58 -12.17 9.97
CA ALA A 98 -1.60 -11.38 10.66
C ALA A 98 -2.59 -10.65 9.72
N THR A 99 -2.11 -10.08 8.61
CA THR A 99 -2.92 -9.27 7.68
C THR A 99 -2.59 -9.55 6.23
N ASP A 100 -3.53 -9.34 5.31
CA ASP A 100 -3.19 -9.24 3.90
C ASP A 100 -2.56 -7.87 3.63
N GLU A 101 -1.49 -7.85 2.86
CA GLU A 101 -0.64 -6.67 2.72
C GLU A 101 -0.86 -6.01 1.36
N VAL A 102 -1.11 -4.70 1.34
CA VAL A 102 -1.25 -3.92 0.10
C VAL A 102 -0.30 -2.73 0.14
N PHE A 103 0.77 -2.80 -0.63
CA PHE A 103 1.78 -1.74 -0.74
C PHE A 103 1.40 -0.83 -1.91
N ILE A 104 1.14 0.46 -1.63
CA ILE A 104 0.63 1.42 -2.60
C ILE A 104 1.69 2.47 -2.88
N ASP A 105 2.09 2.65 -4.14
CA ASP A 105 2.91 3.80 -4.52
C ASP A 105 2.03 5.06 -4.61
N ALA A 106 2.43 6.11 -3.90
CA ALA A 106 1.75 7.40 -3.90
C ALA A 106 1.72 8.05 -5.31
N PRO A 107 0.86 9.07 -5.54
CA PRO A 107 0.83 9.80 -6.80
C PRO A 107 2.23 10.20 -7.31
N ALA A 108 2.55 9.80 -8.53
CA ALA A 108 3.83 10.06 -9.21
C ALA A 108 5.10 9.46 -8.53
N THR A 109 4.97 8.54 -7.57
CA THR A 109 6.12 7.83 -6.96
C THR A 109 6.25 6.41 -7.49
N GLY A 110 7.46 5.82 -7.43
CA GLY A 110 7.71 4.43 -7.85
C GLY A 110 7.18 4.14 -9.25
N PHE A 111 6.17 3.28 -9.36
CA PHE A 111 5.50 2.94 -10.63
C PHE A 111 4.16 3.65 -10.86
N SER A 112 3.71 4.51 -9.94
CA SER A 112 2.53 5.36 -10.13
C SER A 112 2.82 6.50 -11.11
N ARG A 113 1.86 6.84 -11.97
CA ARG A 113 2.02 7.84 -13.04
C ARG A 113 0.79 8.73 -13.18
N LEU A 114 1.02 10.03 -13.25
CA LEU A 114 0.02 10.99 -13.71
C LEU A 114 -0.28 10.73 -15.19
N LEU A 115 -1.55 10.68 -15.56
CA LEU A 115 -1.98 10.44 -16.95
C LEU A 115 -2.29 11.77 -17.66
N PRO A 116 -2.46 11.81 -19.00
CA PRO A 116 -2.65 13.05 -19.74
C PRO A 116 -3.80 13.94 -19.24
N ASP A 117 -4.92 13.36 -18.80
CA ASP A 117 -6.06 14.11 -18.24
C ASP A 117 -5.95 14.36 -16.73
N GLY A 118 -4.80 14.03 -16.13
CA GLY A 118 -4.44 14.29 -14.75
C GLY A 118 -3.75 15.63 -14.60
N LYS A 119 -4.30 16.51 -13.75
CA LYS A 119 -3.66 17.78 -13.41
C LYS A 119 -2.90 17.65 -12.09
N PRO A 120 -1.61 18.01 -12.02
CA PRO A 120 -0.80 17.90 -10.79
C PRO A 120 -1.49 18.46 -9.54
N LYS A 121 -2.13 19.64 -9.67
CA LYS A 121 -2.87 20.30 -8.59
C LYS A 121 -4.04 19.52 -8.00
N ASN A 122 -4.46 18.42 -8.63
CA ASN A 122 -5.53 17.55 -8.15
C ASN A 122 -4.99 16.35 -7.36
N TYR A 123 -3.68 16.13 -7.34
CA TYR A 123 -3.03 14.98 -6.71
C TYR A 123 -1.89 15.36 -5.77
N PHE A 124 -1.33 16.57 -5.94
CA PHE A 124 -0.22 17.06 -5.13
C PHE A 124 -0.75 18.11 -4.15
N GLY A 125 -0.67 17.77 -2.87
CA GLY A 125 -1.22 18.53 -1.75
C GLY A 125 -1.79 17.56 -0.73
N VAL A 126 -1.92 18.01 0.52
CA VAL A 126 -2.33 17.14 1.65
C VAL A 126 -3.69 16.48 1.38
N ASP A 127 -4.70 17.28 1.04
CA ASP A 127 -6.06 16.79 0.81
C ASP A 127 -6.16 16.03 -0.52
N GLN A 128 -5.48 16.53 -1.55
CA GLN A 128 -5.47 15.93 -2.89
C GLN A 128 -4.89 14.52 -2.89
N ASP A 129 -3.78 14.34 -2.16
CA ASP A 129 -3.13 13.05 -1.94
C ASP A 129 -4.04 12.12 -1.12
N GLY A 130 -4.65 12.62 -0.04
CA GLY A 130 -5.64 11.88 0.75
C GLY A 130 -6.81 11.37 -0.09
N HIS A 131 -7.40 12.22 -0.94
CA HIS A 131 -8.50 11.82 -1.83
C HIS A 131 -8.05 10.77 -2.87
N ALA A 132 -6.83 10.87 -3.40
CA ALA A 132 -6.31 9.88 -4.33
C ALA A 132 -6.19 8.48 -3.67
N PHE A 133 -5.65 8.42 -2.45
CA PHE A 133 -5.59 7.18 -1.68
C PHE A 133 -6.98 6.66 -1.30
N ALA A 134 -7.93 7.53 -0.96
CA ALA A 134 -9.30 7.12 -0.66
C ALA A 134 -9.98 6.48 -1.89
N ASP A 135 -9.88 7.12 -3.06
CA ASP A 135 -10.40 6.58 -4.32
C ASP A 135 -9.73 5.25 -4.68
N PHE A 136 -8.42 5.14 -4.47
CA PHE A 136 -7.69 3.89 -4.65
C PHE A 136 -8.23 2.78 -3.74
N ILE A 137 -8.38 3.04 -2.45
CA ILE A 137 -8.83 2.04 -1.46
C ILE A 137 -10.25 1.57 -1.79
N VAL A 138 -11.18 2.47 -2.09
CA VAL A 138 -12.56 2.09 -2.48
C VAL A 138 -12.58 1.20 -3.72
N GLN A 139 -11.80 1.55 -4.75
CA GLN A 139 -11.66 0.72 -5.95
C GLN A 139 -11.02 -0.64 -5.64
N PHE A 140 -9.99 -0.66 -4.79
CA PHE A 140 -9.30 -1.88 -4.39
C PHE A 140 -10.24 -2.84 -3.65
N LEU A 141 -10.97 -2.33 -2.64
CA LEU A 141 -11.93 -3.11 -1.87
C LEU A 141 -12.99 -3.75 -2.77
N SER A 142 -13.48 -3.00 -3.75
CA SER A 142 -14.46 -3.50 -4.73
C SER A 142 -13.85 -4.56 -5.65
N LYS A 143 -12.67 -4.29 -6.23
CA LYS A 143 -12.00 -5.20 -7.17
C LYS A 143 -11.66 -6.56 -6.54
N PHE A 144 -11.27 -6.56 -5.27
CA PHE A 144 -10.83 -7.77 -4.56
C PHE A 144 -11.86 -8.32 -3.58
N ASN A 145 -13.09 -7.77 -3.56
CA ASN A 145 -14.17 -8.16 -2.66
C ASN A 145 -13.75 -8.17 -1.18
N ARG A 146 -13.15 -7.07 -0.72
CA ARG A 146 -12.58 -6.91 0.64
C ARG A 146 -13.39 -5.97 1.54
N TRP A 147 -14.59 -5.60 1.13
CA TRP A 147 -15.48 -4.72 1.90
C TRP A 147 -15.74 -5.21 3.33
N ASN A 148 -15.89 -6.53 3.51
CA ASN A 148 -16.13 -7.14 4.82
C ASN A 148 -14.85 -7.43 5.62
N SER A 149 -13.66 -7.17 5.08
CA SER A 149 -12.42 -7.35 5.85
C SER A 149 -12.27 -6.25 6.89
N PRO A 150 -11.64 -6.53 8.05
CA PRO A 150 -11.11 -5.48 8.91
C PRO A 150 -10.06 -4.66 8.17
N LYS A 151 -10.14 -3.33 8.19
CA LYS A 151 -9.31 -2.43 7.38
C LYS A 151 -8.35 -1.63 8.24
N TYR A 152 -7.08 -1.63 7.87
CA TYR A 152 -6.04 -0.90 8.58
C TYR A 152 -5.26 -0.03 7.62
N LEU A 153 -4.86 1.15 8.10
CA LEU A 153 -3.91 2.02 7.42
C LEU A 153 -2.56 1.94 8.12
N TYR A 154 -1.48 1.87 7.34
CA TYR A 154 -0.11 1.95 7.83
C TYR A 154 0.66 2.98 7.00
N GLY A 155 1.12 4.04 7.65
CA GLY A 155 1.83 5.14 6.99
C GLY A 155 3.11 5.49 7.73
N GLU A 156 4.27 5.41 7.07
CA GLU A 156 5.56 5.79 7.65
C GLU A 156 5.93 7.23 7.31
N SER A 157 6.53 7.97 8.26
CA SER A 157 7.01 9.35 8.06
C SER A 157 5.86 10.27 7.63
N TYR A 158 5.92 10.99 6.49
CA TYR A 158 4.78 11.76 5.97
C TYR A 158 3.51 10.91 5.73
N GLY A 159 3.65 9.57 5.63
CA GLY A 159 2.50 8.66 5.65
C GLY A 159 1.64 8.80 6.91
N THR A 160 2.20 9.27 8.03
CA THR A 160 1.46 9.59 9.25
C THR A 160 0.51 10.79 9.06
N THR A 161 0.96 11.85 8.41
CA THR A 161 0.10 12.99 8.04
C THR A 161 -0.99 12.54 7.07
N ARG A 162 -0.64 11.69 6.10
CA ARG A 162 -1.61 11.10 5.17
C ARG A 162 -2.67 10.26 5.88
N ASN A 163 -2.27 9.45 6.86
CA ASN A 163 -3.19 8.62 7.65
C ASN A 163 -4.32 9.45 8.27
N ALA A 164 -3.99 10.59 8.90
CA ALA A 164 -4.98 11.44 9.56
C ALA A 164 -6.05 11.96 8.58
N VAL A 165 -5.60 12.46 7.42
CA VAL A 165 -6.48 13.01 6.39
C VAL A 165 -7.27 11.90 5.71
N LEU A 166 -6.60 10.79 5.36
CA LEU A 166 -7.22 9.66 4.68
C LEU A 166 -8.27 8.97 5.55
N ALA A 167 -8.03 8.80 6.85
CA ALA A 167 -9.01 8.24 7.76
C ALA A 167 -10.30 9.08 7.78
N TRP A 168 -10.16 10.41 7.89
CA TRP A 168 -11.30 11.33 7.85
C TRP A 168 -12.08 11.22 6.54
N ILE A 169 -11.40 11.23 5.39
CA ILE A 169 -12.04 11.10 4.06
C ILE A 169 -12.75 9.75 3.92
N LEU A 170 -12.12 8.66 4.35
CA LEU A 170 -12.69 7.32 4.25
C LEU A 170 -13.99 7.22 5.06
N GLU A 171 -13.97 7.67 6.31
CA GLU A 171 -15.13 7.60 7.20
C GLU A 171 -16.25 8.56 6.77
N ASN A 172 -15.91 9.83 6.48
CA ASN A 172 -16.91 10.89 6.29
C ASN A 172 -17.39 11.03 4.83
N ASP A 173 -16.51 10.80 3.84
CA ASP A 173 -16.86 11.00 2.42
C ASP A 173 -17.11 9.69 1.67
N LYS A 174 -16.51 8.58 2.11
CA LYS A 174 -16.54 7.30 1.39
C LYS A 174 -17.35 6.21 2.09
N ASN A 175 -17.81 6.43 3.32
CA ASN A 175 -18.50 5.43 4.14
C ASN A 175 -17.67 4.14 4.29
N VAL A 176 -16.37 4.28 4.54
CA VAL A 176 -15.44 3.17 4.78
C VAL A 176 -14.93 3.28 6.21
N ASP A 177 -15.46 2.44 7.09
CA ASP A 177 -14.99 2.34 8.47
C ASP A 177 -13.61 1.65 8.56
N LEU A 178 -12.79 2.14 9.49
CA LEU A 178 -11.47 1.60 9.78
C LEU A 178 -11.46 0.85 11.11
N ASN A 179 -10.65 -0.20 11.19
CA ASN A 179 -10.42 -0.97 12.41
C ASN A 179 -9.12 -0.58 13.12
N GLY A 180 -8.31 0.29 12.50
CA GLY A 180 -7.14 0.87 13.11
C GLY A 180 -6.27 1.66 12.13
N VAL A 181 -5.49 2.58 12.69
CA VAL A 181 -4.52 3.41 11.99
C VAL A 181 -3.18 3.25 12.71
N ILE A 182 -2.12 2.98 11.96
CA ILE A 182 -0.78 2.72 12.46
C ILE A 182 0.16 3.78 11.87
N MET A 183 0.90 4.47 12.74
CA MET A 183 1.70 5.65 12.46
C MET A 183 3.13 5.46 12.95
#